data_AF-A0A3C0NYW0-F1
#
_entry.id   AF-A0A3C0NYW0-F1
#
_cell.length_a   1.000
_cell.length_b   1.000
_cell.length_c   1.000
_cell.angle_alpha   90.00
_cell.angle_beta   90.00
_cell.angle_gamma   90.00
#
_symmetry.space_group_name_H-M   'P 1'
#
loop_
_entity.id
_entity.type
_entity.pdbx_description
1 polymer ?
#
loop_
_entity_poly.entity_id
_entity_poly.type
_entity_poly.pdbx_seq_one_letter_code
_entity_poly.pdbx_strand_id
1 'polypeptide(L)'
;MSSESDTMNLTFIVFSHRIYNCIAHSDYSIGGRIYVNEFEDKLIITNPGTFIPGSVEPILRPSYTSPFYRNQLLAESMVMFKMIDSEATGIRRVFTIQREKFFPLPDYDLS
;
A
#
# COMPACT_ATOMS: atom_id res chain seq x y z
N MET A 1 -0.76 7.07 -13.12
CA MET A 1 -1.82 7.36 -12.13
C MET A 1 -2.05 6.06 -11.39
N SER A 2 -1.40 5.82 -10.23
CA SER A 2 -1.44 4.49 -9.61
C SER A 2 -2.84 4.13 -9.11
N SER A 3 -3.53 3.24 -9.83
CA SER A 3 -4.78 2.61 -9.43
C SER A 3 -4.50 1.19 -8.94
N GLU A 4 -4.70 0.92 -7.65
CA GLU A 4 -4.59 -0.43 -7.08
C GLU A 4 -5.98 -1.08 -7.20
N SER A 5 -6.13 -2.11 -8.04
CA SER A 5 -7.39 -2.82 -8.22
C SER A 5 -7.32 -4.21 -7.58
N ASP A 6 -7.89 -4.38 -6.38
CA ASP A 6 -7.89 -5.65 -5.65
C ASP A 6 -9.29 -6.28 -5.64
N THR A 7 -9.50 -7.29 -6.47
CA THR A 7 -10.64 -8.24 -6.40
C THR A 7 -10.45 -9.21 -5.23
N MET A 8 -11.15 -9.01 -4.11
CA MET A 8 -11.73 -10.02 -3.18
C MET A 8 -11.81 -9.55 -1.73
N ASN A 9 -12.84 -10.05 -1.02
CA ASN A 9 -13.13 -9.97 0.43
C ASN A 9 -11.89 -9.67 1.32
N LEU A 10 -11.57 -8.38 1.46
CA LEU A 10 -10.40 -7.92 2.20
C LEU A 10 -10.65 -8.14 3.69
N THR A 11 -9.85 -9.00 4.34
CA THR A 11 -9.82 -9.06 5.81
C THR A 11 -9.48 -7.65 6.34
N PHE A 12 -10.18 -7.14 7.36
CA PHE A 12 -10.02 -5.79 7.92
C PHE A 12 -8.56 -5.32 8.11
N ILE A 13 -7.67 -6.25 8.47
CA ILE A 13 -6.23 -6.03 8.63
C ILE A 13 -5.56 -5.63 7.29
N VAL A 14 -5.91 -6.30 6.19
CA VAL A 14 -5.37 -6.01 4.86
C VAL A 14 -5.87 -4.64 4.39
N PHE A 15 -7.15 -4.32 4.62
CA PHE A 15 -7.71 -3.01 4.31
C PHE A 15 -7.00 -1.88 5.04
N SER A 16 -6.90 -1.99 6.37
CA SER A 16 -6.22 -0.99 7.19
C SER A 16 -4.78 -0.78 6.73
N HIS A 17 -4.07 -1.86 6.46
CA HIS A 17 -2.69 -1.79 5.98
C HIS A 17 -2.55 -1.09 4.63
N ARG A 18 -3.47 -1.34 3.67
CA ARG A 18 -3.47 -0.63 2.38
C ARG A 18 -3.71 0.87 2.56
N ILE A 19 -4.71 1.25 3.34
CA ILE A 19 -5.01 2.66 3.63
C ILE A 19 -3.82 3.37 4.29
N TYR A 20 -3.18 2.73 5.26
CA TYR A 20 -2.00 3.30 5.91
C TYR A 20 -0.83 3.46 4.93
N ASN A 21 -0.59 2.51 4.03
CA ASN A 21 0.41 2.69 2.99
C ASN A 21 0.07 3.86 2.06
N CYS A 22 -1.20 4.03 1.67
CA CYS A 22 -1.60 5.18 0.88
C CYS A 22 -1.29 6.50 1.61
N ILE A 23 -1.66 6.62 2.89
CA ILE A 23 -1.38 7.83 3.70
C ILE A 23 0.12 8.10 3.82
N ALA A 24 0.93 7.07 4.05
CA ALA A 24 2.38 7.21 4.20
C ALA A 24 3.08 7.64 2.89
N HIS A 25 2.53 7.26 1.74
CA HIS A 25 3.12 7.51 0.42
C HIS A 25 2.41 8.59 -0.41
N SER A 26 1.30 9.14 0.07
CA SER A 26 0.56 10.22 -0.60
C SER A 26 1.45 11.38 -0.98
N ASP A 27 1.25 11.89 -2.20
CA ASP A 27 1.85 13.14 -2.63
C ASP A 27 0.95 14.32 -2.26
N TYR A 28 1.13 14.81 -1.04
CA TYR A 28 0.35 15.92 -0.49
C TYR A 28 0.52 17.24 -1.25
N SER A 29 1.52 17.37 -2.14
CA SER A 29 1.72 18.58 -2.95
C SER A 29 0.67 18.72 -4.06
N ILE A 30 0.08 17.60 -4.50
CA ILE A 30 -0.90 17.55 -5.60
C ILE A 30 -2.30 17.94 -5.12
N GLY A 31 -2.56 17.90 -3.80
CA GLY A 31 -3.90 18.07 -3.23
C GLY A 31 -4.88 16.94 -3.61
N GLY A 32 -4.35 15.81 -4.10
CA GLY A 32 -5.11 14.63 -4.45
C GLY A 32 -5.70 13.94 -3.21
N ARG A 33 -6.83 13.26 -3.38
CA ARG A 33 -7.48 12.46 -2.33
C ARG A 33 -7.24 10.98 -2.59
N ILE A 34 -7.14 10.19 -1.52
CA ILE A 34 -7.21 8.73 -1.64
C ILE A 34 -8.66 8.36 -1.91
N TYR A 35 -8.91 7.60 -2.98
CA TYR A 35 -10.25 7.10 -3.32
C TYR A 35 -10.34 5.63 -2.96
N VAL A 36 -11.48 5.23 -2.40
CA VAL A 36 -11.81 3.84 -2.10
C VAL A 36 -13.13 3.55 -2.82
N ASN A 37 -13.07 2.70 -3.84
CA ASN A 37 -14.24 2.29 -4.61
C ASN A 37 -14.54 0.82 -4.34
N GLU A 38 -15.70 0.55 -3.78
CA GLU A 38 -16.19 -0.81 -3.52
C GLU A 38 -17.09 -1.26 -4.66
N PHE A 39 -16.83 -2.47 -5.15
CA PHE A 39 -17.59 -3.17 -6.17
C PHE A 39 -17.98 -4.55 -5.61
N GLU A 40 -18.87 -5.24 -6.30
CA GLU A 40 -19.41 -6.54 -5.85
C GLU A 40 -18.33 -7.61 -5.66
N ASP A 41 -17.25 -7.56 -6.45
CA ASP A 41 -16.14 -8.51 -6.43
C ASP A 41 -14.81 -7.92 -5.93
N LYS A 42 -14.70 -6.58 -5.82
CA LYS A 42 -13.42 -5.89 -5.59
C LYS A 42 -13.49 -4.61 -4.80
N LEU A 43 -12.35 -4.27 -4.21
CA LEU A 43 -12.05 -2.97 -3.64
C LEU A 43 -10.90 -2.35 -4.43
N ILE A 44 -11.13 -1.16 -4.99
CA ILE A 44 -10.10 -0.40 -5.68
C ILE A 44 -9.68 0.77 -4.79
N ILE A 45 -8.40 0.84 -4.46
CA ILE A 45 -7.81 1.96 -3.72
C ILE A 45 -6.92 2.74 -4.68
N THR A 46 -7.21 4.03 -4.85
CA THR A 46 -6.46 4.90 -5.75
C THR A 46 -5.76 5.99 -4.96
N ASN A 47 -4.43 6.05 -5.08
CA ASN A 47 -3.61 7.10 -4.48
C ASN A 47 -2.99 7.98 -5.57
N PRO A 48 -3.42 9.24 -5.72
CA PRO A 48 -2.85 10.16 -6.69
C PRO A 48 -1.37 10.45 -6.42
N GLY A 49 -0.56 10.40 -7.47
CA GLY A 49 0.86 10.70 -7.41
C GLY A 49 1.71 9.68 -8.16
N THR A 50 2.99 9.64 -7.79
CA THR A 50 3.96 8.68 -8.33
C THR A 50 4.32 7.65 -7.29
N PHE A 51 4.27 6.38 -7.70
CA PHE A 51 4.70 5.25 -6.89
C PHE A 51 6.21 5.37 -6.62
N ILE A 52 6.62 5.21 -5.36
CA ILE A 52 8.03 5.17 -4.97
C ILE A 52 8.33 3.73 -4.57
N PRO A 53 9.33 3.07 -5.19
CA PRO A 53 10.47 3.61 -5.94
C PRO A 53 10.25 3.79 -7.46
N GLY A 54 9.03 3.59 -7.95
CA GLY A 54 8.68 3.68 -9.37
C GLY A 54 8.19 2.36 -9.97
N SER A 55 8.62 1.22 -9.41
CA SER A 55 8.08 -0.09 -9.73
C SER A 55 8.01 -1.02 -8.52
N VAL A 56 7.25 -2.11 -8.63
CA VAL A 56 7.09 -3.10 -7.56
C VAL A 56 8.24 -4.10 -7.49
N GLU A 57 8.96 -4.35 -8.60
CA GLU A 57 10.07 -5.32 -8.66
C GLU A 57 11.17 -5.10 -7.61
N PRO A 58 11.63 -3.86 -7.33
CA PRO A 58 12.59 -3.61 -6.26
C PRO A 58 12.05 -4.05 -4.90
N ILE A 59 10.77 -3.80 -4.61
CA ILE A 59 10.14 -4.07 -3.32
C ILE A 59 10.08 -5.58 -3.02
N LEU A 60 10.00 -6.41 -4.07
CA LEU A 60 10.00 -7.86 -3.91
C LEU A 60 11.38 -8.42 -3.52
N ARG A 61 12.46 -7.64 -3.66
CA ARG A 61 13.82 -8.10 -3.33
C ARG A 61 14.03 -8.18 -1.81
N PRO A 62 14.67 -9.24 -1.29
CA PRO A 62 14.87 -9.41 0.16
C PRO A 62 15.67 -8.33 0.87
N SER A 63 16.49 -7.60 0.13
CA SER A 63 17.35 -6.52 0.63
C SER A 63 16.80 -5.13 0.32
N TYR A 64 15.56 -5.01 -0.15
CA TYR A 64 15.00 -3.71 -0.45
C TYR A 64 14.59 -2.99 0.83
N THR A 65 15.29 -1.90 1.10
CA THR A 65 14.89 -0.88 2.06
C THR A 65 14.31 0.27 1.26
N SER A 66 13.09 0.70 1.59
CA SER A 66 12.52 1.91 0.99
C SER A 66 13.45 3.09 1.31
N PRO A 67 13.95 3.83 0.30
CA PRO A 67 15.02 4.79 0.53
C PRO A 67 14.55 6.05 1.27
N PHE A 68 13.26 6.38 1.24
CA PHE A 68 12.68 7.54 1.94
C PHE A 68 11.14 7.56 1.88
N TYR A 69 10.52 8.23 2.86
CA TYR A 69 9.13 8.68 2.78
C TYR A 69 9.08 10.13 2.29
N ARG A 70 8.04 10.50 1.51
CA ARG A 70 7.85 11.90 1.07
C ARG A 70 7.69 12.85 2.24
N ASN A 71 7.00 12.41 3.29
CA ASN A 71 6.82 13.15 4.52
C ASN A 71 7.36 12.29 5.68
N GLN A 72 8.61 12.56 6.05
CA GLN A 72 9.31 11.81 7.09
C GLN A 72 8.63 11.95 8.45
N LEU A 73 8.22 13.16 8.83
CA LEU A 73 7.53 13.43 10.10
C LEU A 73 6.22 12.64 10.23
N LEU A 74 5.44 12.58 9.15
CA LEU A 74 4.21 11.79 9.11
C LEU A 74 4.51 10.30 9.25
N ALA A 75 5.47 9.77 8.49
CA ALA A 75 5.82 8.36 8.54
C ALA A 75 6.31 7.94 9.94
N GLU A 76 7.18 8.75 10.57
CA GLU A 76 7.66 8.52 11.94
C GLU A 76 6.50 8.55 12.94
N SER A 77 5.57 9.49 12.80
CA SER A 77 4.37 9.56 13.64
C SER A 77 3.51 8.30 13.46
N MET A 78 3.29 7.85 12.23
CA MET A 78 2.53 6.63 11.93
C MET A 78 3.18 5.37 12.50
N VAL A 79 4.52 5.29 12.54
CA VAL A 79 5.26 4.23 13.24
C VAL A 79 5.00 4.31 14.75
N MET A 80 5.09 5.50 15.35
CA MET A 80 4.83 5.70 16.78
C MET A 80 3.40 5.29 17.19
N PHE A 81 2.42 5.56 16.33
CA PHE A 81 1.02 5.14 16.52
C PHE A 81 0.74 3.70 16.10
N LYS A 82 1.77 2.92 15.71
CA LYS A 82 1.65 1.52 15.25
C LYS A 82 0.69 1.35 14.07
N MET A 83 0.59 2.36 13.22
CA MET A 83 -0.21 2.32 11.99
C MET A 83 0.57 1.64 10.85
N ILE A 84 1.88 1.84 10.77
CA ILE A 84 2.75 1.15 9.82
C ILE A 84 3.90 0.47 10.56
N ASP A 85 4.40 -0.63 9.99
CA ASP A 85 5.59 -1.31 10.51
C ASP A 85 6.85 -0.50 10.16
N SER A 86 7.80 -0.42 11.10
CA SER A 86 9.11 0.24 10.88
C SER A 86 10.01 -0.54 9.92
N GLU A 87 9.76 -1.84 9.80
CA GLU A 87 10.44 -2.76 8.90
C GLU A 87 9.60 -2.91 7.63
N ALA A 88 10.23 -2.90 6.45
CA ALA A 88 9.59 -3.06 5.13
C ALA A 88 8.99 -4.47 4.87
N THR A 89 8.35 -5.07 5.87
CA THR A 89 7.74 -6.39 5.85
C THR A 89 6.24 -6.35 5.52
N GLY A 90 5.62 -5.18 5.53
CA GLY A 90 4.18 -5.00 5.31
C GLY A 90 3.64 -5.65 4.03
N ILE A 91 4.31 -5.44 2.89
CA ILE A 91 3.90 -6.04 1.61
C ILE A 91 4.03 -7.56 1.64
N ARG A 92 5.08 -8.09 2.28
CA ARG A 92 5.34 -9.52 2.42
C ARG A 92 4.30 -10.19 3.33
N ARG A 93 3.90 -9.49 4.39
CA ARG A 93 2.86 -9.94 5.30
C ARG A 93 1.51 -10.02 4.60
N VAL A 94 1.14 -9.01 3.80
CA VAL A 94 -0.06 -9.06 2.96
C VAL A 94 0.00 -10.21 1.96
N PHE A 95 1.10 -10.36 1.22
CA PHE A 95 1.31 -11.49 0.30
C PHE A 95 1.17 -12.85 0.99
N THR A 96 1.73 -12.98 2.20
CA THR A 96 1.66 -14.22 2.99
C THR A 96 0.24 -14.51 3.44
N ILE A 97 -0.48 -13.52 3.98
CA ILE A 97 -1.87 -13.66 4.43
C ILE A 97 -2.80 -13.99 3.25
N GLN A 98 -2.63 -13.30 2.12
CA GLN A 98 -3.42 -13.57 0.89
C GLN A 98 -3.20 -15.00 0.42
N ARG A 99 -1.93 -15.44 0.34
CA ARG A 99 -1.55 -16.81 -0.04
C ARG A 99 -2.11 -17.86 0.92
N GLU A 100 -2.03 -17.64 2.22
CA GLU A 100 -2.55 -18.57 3.24
C GLU A 100 -4.06 -18.71 3.19
N LYS A 101 -4.77 -17.66 2.76
CA LYS A 101 -6.23 -17.65 2.62
C LYS A 101 -6.72 -18.05 1.22
N PHE A 102 -5.82 -18.45 0.32
CA PHE A 102 -6.13 -18.75 -1.10
C PHE A 102 -6.84 -17.59 -1.83
N PHE A 103 -6.59 -16.36 -1.39
CA PHE A 103 -7.04 -15.16 -2.12
C PHE A 103 -6.09 -14.84 -3.27
N PRO A 104 -6.57 -14.18 -4.35
CA PRO A 104 -5.74 -13.74 -5.44
C PRO A 104 -4.67 -12.79 -4.91
N LEU A 105 -3.47 -12.91 -5.47
CA LEU A 105 -2.39 -12.01 -5.12
C LEU A 105 -2.76 -10.58 -5.54
N PRO A 106 -2.38 -9.57 -4.76
CA PRO A 106 -2.68 -8.18 -5.09
C PRO A 106 -1.96 -7.79 -6.38
N ASP A 107 -2.68 -7.12 -7.27
CA ASP A 107 -2.16 -6.66 -8.57
C ASP A 107 -1.92 -5.14 -8.53
N TYR A 108 -0.79 -4.70 -9.06
CA TYR A 108 -0.36 -3.31 -9.02
C TYR A 108 -0.37 -2.74 -10.43
N ASP A 109 -1.38 -1.92 -10.74
CA ASP A 109 -1.36 -1.10 -11.96
C ASP A 109 -0.60 0.21 -11.69
N LEU A 110 0.61 0.27 -12.25
CA LEU A 110 1.53 1.40 -12.13
C LEU A 110 1.49 2.35 -13.35
N SER A 111 0.58 2.12 -14.29
CA SER A 111 0.43 2.93 -15.50
C SER A 111 -0.08 4.36 -15.24
#